data_AF-A0A838RBQ7-F1
#
_entry.id   AF-A0A838RBQ7-F1
#
_cell.length_a   1.000
_cell.length_b   1.000
_cell.length_c   1.000
_cell.angle_alpha   90.00
_cell.angle_beta   90.00
_cell.angle_gamma   90.00
#
_symmetry.space_group_name_H-M   'P 1'
#
loop_
_entity.id
_entity.type
_entity.pdbx_description
1 polymer ?
#
loop_
_entity_poly.entity_id
_entity_poly.type
_entity_poly.pdbx_seq_one_letter_code
_entity_poly.pdbx_strand_id
1 'polypeptide(L)'
;MTSTFNGIEKTERWQNLHRPESRETGVNVGRNERILSGVAGAALIAYGLRRGRLRALLLPLGGSLISRAVGGRCAINRAFGRNTAEGEDRASPVASVGRGEGIRVEQSITINRPPEELFQFWRNLENLPRFMDHLESVTVIDEGRSRWVAKGPAGSRVEWTAEIHNEIEDELIAWRSLSGSEVDNAGSVHFTPAGQGTQVRVLLRYDPPAGALGAAVAKLFGEEPSQQVAEDLRRLKQVMEAGEVATTSFADGRL
;
A
#
# COMPACT_ATOMS: atom_id res chain seq x y z
N MET A 1 -3.28 -6.11 -54.27
CA MET A 1 -2.68 -5.42 -53.10
C MET A 1 -3.75 -4.43 -52.65
N THR A 2 -4.55 -4.71 -51.62
CA THR A 2 -4.17 -4.70 -50.20
C THR A 2 -5.11 -5.64 -49.44
N SER A 3 -4.56 -6.63 -48.72
CA SER A 3 -5.32 -7.53 -47.85
C SER A 3 -5.35 -6.93 -46.45
N THR A 4 -6.49 -6.40 -46.03
CA THR A 4 -6.76 -6.05 -44.62
C THR A 4 -7.30 -7.29 -43.93
N PHE A 5 -6.46 -7.87 -43.08
CA PHE A 5 -6.77 -9.00 -42.20
C PHE A 5 -7.81 -8.54 -41.15
N ASN A 6 -9.08 -8.84 -41.40
CA ASN A 6 -10.18 -8.60 -40.48
C ASN A 6 -10.39 -9.87 -39.66
N GLY A 7 -9.84 -9.90 -38.46
CA GLY A 7 -9.81 -11.11 -37.62
C GLY A 7 -9.53 -10.77 -36.16
N ILE A 8 -10.46 -10.07 -35.52
CA ILE A 8 -10.63 -10.17 -34.06
C ILE A 8 -12.10 -10.54 -33.84
N GLU A 9 -12.37 -11.84 -33.83
CA GLU A 9 -13.63 -12.35 -33.27
C GLU A 9 -13.73 -11.83 -31.83
N LYS A 10 -14.81 -11.08 -31.56
CA LYS A 10 -15.20 -10.69 -30.21
C LYS A 10 -15.48 -11.97 -29.42
N THR A 11 -14.48 -12.48 -28.71
CA THR A 11 -14.66 -13.55 -27.73
C THR A 11 -15.71 -13.11 -26.71
N GLU A 12 -16.79 -13.89 -26.58
CA GLU A 12 -17.89 -13.70 -25.61
C GLU A 12 -17.43 -13.66 -24.13
N ARG A 13 -16.15 -13.93 -23.89
CA ARG A 13 -15.46 -13.90 -22.59
C ARG A 13 -15.58 -12.57 -21.83
N TRP A 14 -15.94 -11.47 -22.50
CA TRP A 14 -15.93 -10.13 -21.92
C TRP A 14 -17.32 -9.48 -21.75
N GLN A 15 -18.42 -10.19 -22.04
CA GLN A 15 -19.78 -9.61 -21.86
C GLN A 15 -20.14 -9.33 -20.40
N ASN A 16 -19.51 -10.02 -19.44
CA ASN A 16 -19.70 -9.83 -18.00
C ASN A 16 -19.13 -8.50 -17.45
N LEU A 17 -18.46 -7.68 -18.29
CA LEU A 17 -17.96 -6.36 -17.91
C LEU A 17 -18.99 -5.22 -18.04
N HIS A 18 -20.23 -5.52 -18.42
CA HIS A 18 -21.31 -4.53 -18.33
C HIS A 18 -21.69 -4.32 -16.86
N ARG A 19 -21.07 -3.32 -16.26
CA ARG A 19 -21.33 -2.88 -14.89
C ARG A 19 -22.76 -2.32 -14.81
N PRO A 20 -23.61 -2.81 -13.90
CA PRO A 20 -24.86 -2.13 -13.61
C PRO A 20 -24.55 -0.70 -13.12
N GLU A 21 -25.23 0.30 -13.67
CA GLU A 21 -25.13 1.68 -13.19
C GLU A 21 -25.32 1.70 -11.66
N SER A 22 -24.27 2.10 -10.95
CA SER A 22 -24.33 2.20 -9.50
C SER A 22 -25.29 3.32 -9.14
N ARG A 23 -26.43 2.97 -8.56
CA ARG A 23 -27.34 3.92 -7.93
C ARG A 23 -26.55 4.80 -6.97
N GLU A 24 -26.49 6.10 -7.23
CA GLU A 24 -25.92 7.09 -6.33
C GLU A 24 -26.71 7.09 -5.01
N THR A 25 -26.28 6.28 -4.05
CA THR A 25 -26.73 6.43 -2.67
C THR A 25 -25.99 7.63 -2.10
N GLY A 26 -26.72 8.68 -1.70
CA GLY A 26 -26.15 9.97 -1.27
C GLY A 26 -25.35 9.97 0.04
N VAL A 27 -24.73 8.85 0.41
CA VAL A 27 -23.94 8.60 1.63
C VAL A 27 -22.46 8.60 1.24
N ASN A 28 -21.62 9.37 1.96
CA ASN A 28 -20.20 9.55 1.66
C ASN A 28 -19.26 9.35 2.86
N VAL A 29 -19.75 8.69 3.92
CA VAL A 29 -19.01 8.40 5.15
C VAL A 29 -19.22 6.93 5.55
N GLY A 30 -18.13 6.15 5.58
CA GLY A 30 -18.14 4.73 5.99
C GLY A 30 -18.43 4.51 7.48
N ARG A 31 -18.85 3.31 7.86
CA ARG A 31 -19.29 2.88 9.21
C ARG A 31 -18.23 3.13 10.28
N ASN A 32 -16.96 2.87 9.99
CA ASN A 32 -15.87 3.11 10.94
C ASN A 32 -15.69 4.61 11.24
N GLU A 33 -15.76 5.46 10.21
CA GLU A 33 -15.74 6.91 10.40
C GLU A 33 -17.00 7.44 11.08
N ARG A 34 -18.15 6.78 10.90
CA ARG A 34 -19.40 7.12 11.59
C ARG A 34 -19.29 6.82 13.09
N ILE A 35 -18.74 5.67 13.47
CA ILE A 35 -18.50 5.30 14.87
C ILE A 35 -17.52 6.29 15.52
N LEU A 36 -16.40 6.57 14.86
CA LEU A 36 -15.40 7.52 15.36
C LEU A 36 -15.95 8.94 15.50
N SER A 37 -16.71 9.42 14.51
CA SER A 37 -17.39 10.72 14.56
C SER A 37 -18.42 10.77 15.70
N GLY A 38 -19.11 9.66 15.97
CA GLY A 38 -20.06 9.53 17.06
C GLY A 38 -19.38 9.69 18.43
N VAL A 39 -18.30 8.93 18.66
CA VAL A 39 -17.53 8.97 19.92
C VAL A 39 -16.88 10.34 20.14
N ALA A 40 -16.23 10.90 19.12
CA ALA A 40 -15.60 12.21 19.20
C ALA A 40 -16.62 13.34 19.42
N GLY A 41 -17.76 13.29 18.73
CA GLY A 41 -18.86 14.25 18.89
C GLY A 41 -19.44 14.23 20.31
N ALA A 42 -19.67 13.04 20.88
CA ALA A 42 -20.17 12.88 22.24
C ALA A 42 -19.16 13.40 23.29
N ALA A 43 -17.88 13.12 23.10
CA ALA A 43 -16.82 13.61 23.98
C ALA A 43 -16.70 15.14 23.99
N LEU A 44 -16.77 15.78 22.81
CA LEU A 44 -16.73 17.24 22.68
C LEU A 44 -17.95 17.91 23.32
N ILE A 45 -19.14 17.32 23.17
CA ILE A 45 -20.35 17.81 23.82
C ILE A 45 -20.23 17.70 25.34
N ALA A 46 -19.83 16.53 25.87
CA ALA A 46 -19.64 16.32 27.30
C ALA A 46 -18.61 17.29 27.91
N TYR A 47 -17.49 17.50 27.21
CA TYR A 47 -16.46 18.44 27.64
C TYR A 47 -16.93 19.91 27.57
N GLY A 48 -17.63 20.29 26.49
CA GLY A 48 -18.24 21.61 26.34
C GLY A 48 -19.24 21.91 27.45
N LEU A 49 -20.11 20.96 27.80
CA LEU A 49 -21.05 21.10 28.91
C LEU A 49 -20.33 21.33 30.26
N ARG A 50 -19.18 20.68 30.47
CA ARG A 50 -18.36 20.80 31.69
C ARG A 50 -17.54 22.11 31.75
N ARG A 51 -17.21 22.72 30.61
CA ARG A 51 -16.44 23.98 30.50
C ARG A 51 -17.31 25.09 29.90
N GLY A 52 -18.05 25.80 30.76
CA GLY A 52 -19.00 26.86 30.39
C GLY A 52 -18.50 27.84 29.32
N ARG A 53 -17.24 28.29 29.43
CA ARG A 53 -16.61 29.25 28.50
C ARG A 53 -16.34 28.71 27.08
N LEU A 54 -16.37 27.40 26.86
CA LEU A 54 -16.08 26.77 25.56
C LEU A 54 -17.33 26.22 24.86
N ARG A 55 -18.52 26.36 25.48
CA ARG A 55 -19.78 25.80 24.97
C ARG A 55 -20.12 26.25 23.56
N ALA A 56 -19.95 27.55 23.28
CA ALA A 56 -20.25 28.15 21.98
C ALA A 56 -19.38 27.60 20.84
N LEU A 57 -18.20 27.05 21.14
CA LEU A 57 -17.31 26.44 20.16
C LEU A 57 -17.53 24.93 20.04
N LEU A 58 -17.60 24.24 21.19
CA LEU A 58 -17.53 22.78 21.22
C LEU A 58 -18.88 22.09 20.94
N LEU A 59 -20.01 22.72 21.29
CA LEU A 59 -21.32 22.14 21.01
C LEU A 59 -21.65 22.10 19.51
N PRO A 60 -21.42 23.17 18.72
CA PRO A 60 -21.62 23.10 17.26
C PRO A 60 -20.69 22.09 16.58
N LEU A 61 -19.41 22.06 16.97
CA LEU A 61 -18.43 21.09 16.46
C LEU A 61 -18.85 19.65 16.79
N GLY A 62 -19.18 19.36 18.05
CA GLY A 62 -19.63 18.03 18.45
C GLY A 62 -20.95 17.62 17.78
N GLY A 63 -21.91 18.54 17.67
CA GLY A 63 -23.18 18.30 16.97
C GLY A 63 -22.99 17.99 15.48
N SER A 64 -22.05 18.66 14.81
CA SER A 64 -21.72 18.38 13.41
C SER A 64 -21.16 16.96 13.20
N LEU A 65 -20.37 16.46 14.15
CA LEU A 65 -19.82 15.09 14.13
C LEU A 65 -20.89 14.04 14.43
N ILE A 66 -21.83 14.31 15.35
CA ILE A 66 -22.99 13.44 15.58
C ILE A 66 -23.88 13.37 14.34
N SER A 67 -24.12 14.51 13.67
CA SER A 67 -24.88 14.54 12.41
C SER A 67 -24.20 13.72 11.31
N ARG A 68 -22.86 13.80 11.20
CA ARG A 68 -22.05 12.95 10.31
C ARG A 68 -22.19 11.47 10.65
N ALA A 69 -22.15 11.10 11.94
CA ALA A 69 -22.29 9.73 12.41
C ALA A 69 -23.67 9.13 12.08
N VAL A 70 -24.74 9.90 12.27
CA VAL A 70 -26.11 9.44 12.02
C VAL A 70 -26.42 9.42 10.52
N GLY A 71 -26.15 10.52 9.82
CA GLY A 71 -26.62 10.74 8.44
C GLY A 71 -25.67 10.28 7.34
N GLY A 72 -24.43 9.90 7.67
CA GLY A 72 -23.44 9.41 6.69
C GLY A 72 -23.08 10.42 5.59
N ARG A 73 -23.34 11.71 5.82
CA ARG A 73 -23.14 12.81 4.86
C ARG A 73 -22.23 13.86 5.46
N CYS A 74 -21.08 14.09 4.84
CA CYS A 74 -20.14 15.15 5.20
C CYS A 74 -19.96 16.12 4.02
N ALA A 75 -20.29 17.40 4.25
CA ALA A 75 -20.16 18.46 3.25
C ALA A 75 -18.70 18.68 2.82
N ILE A 76 -17.74 18.47 3.72
CA ILE A 76 -16.31 18.55 3.46
C ILE A 76 -15.90 17.42 2.50
N ASN A 77 -16.28 16.17 2.79
CA ASN A 77 -16.00 15.04 1.89
C ASN A 77 -16.60 15.27 0.49
N ARG A 78 -17.81 15.84 0.40
CA ARG A 78 -18.44 16.20 -0.88
C ARG A 78 -17.69 17.31 -1.62
N ALA A 79 -17.23 18.34 -0.91
CA ALA A 79 -16.47 19.44 -1.48
C ALA A 79 -15.09 19.01 -2.00
N PHE A 80 -14.49 17.97 -1.39
CA PHE A 80 -13.20 17.41 -1.78
C PHE A 80 -13.32 16.15 -2.66
N GLY A 81 -14.52 15.75 -3.08
CA GLY A 81 -14.73 14.54 -3.88
C GLY A 81 -14.33 13.22 -3.19
N ARG A 82 -14.21 13.20 -1.85
CA ARG A 82 -13.88 12.00 -1.07
C ARG A 82 -15.14 11.22 -0.70
N ASN A 83 -15.11 9.90 -0.86
CA ASN A 83 -16.19 9.02 -0.44
C ASN A 83 -15.64 7.78 0.27
N THR A 84 -15.61 7.83 1.60
CA THR A 84 -15.13 6.73 2.45
C THR A 84 -16.15 5.61 2.62
N ALA A 85 -17.39 5.80 2.16
CA ALA A 85 -18.42 4.76 2.16
C ALA A 85 -18.24 3.76 1.00
N GLU A 86 -17.62 4.16 -0.12
CA GLU A 86 -17.37 3.27 -1.25
C GLU A 86 -16.31 2.19 -0.98
N GLY A 87 -15.41 2.43 -0.02
CA GLY A 87 -14.35 1.50 0.36
C GLY A 87 -14.81 0.31 1.21
N GLU A 88 -15.96 0.42 1.88
CA GLU A 88 -16.43 -0.58 2.84
C GLU A 88 -17.27 -1.70 2.19
N ASP A 89 -18.08 -1.37 1.19
CA ASP A 89 -18.91 -2.34 0.44
C ASP A 89 -18.13 -3.12 -0.64
N ARG A 90 -16.84 -2.81 -0.83
CA ARG A 90 -15.97 -3.42 -1.86
C ARG A 90 -14.71 -4.09 -1.31
N ALA A 91 -14.73 -4.49 -0.04
CA ALA A 91 -13.71 -5.36 0.54
C ALA A 91 -13.76 -6.73 -0.16
N SER A 92 -13.03 -6.86 -1.27
CA SER A 92 -12.81 -8.14 -1.92
C SER A 92 -11.98 -9.00 -0.96
N PRO A 93 -12.35 -10.26 -0.66
CA PRO A 93 -11.57 -11.16 0.19
C PRO A 93 -10.11 -11.34 -0.27
N VAL A 94 -9.84 -10.98 -1.54
CA VAL A 94 -8.57 -11.14 -2.24
C VAL A 94 -7.70 -9.87 -2.15
N ALA A 95 -8.25 -8.70 -1.84
CA ALA A 95 -7.49 -7.44 -1.80
C ALA A 95 -7.53 -6.81 -0.41
N SER A 96 -6.41 -6.84 0.30
CA SER A 96 -6.25 -6.22 1.63
C SER A 96 -6.30 -4.69 1.60
N VAL A 97 -6.14 -4.07 0.43
CA VAL A 97 -6.17 -2.61 0.27
C VAL A 97 -7.33 -2.22 -0.66
N GLY A 98 -8.30 -1.44 -0.18
CA GLY A 98 -9.54 -1.10 -0.92
C GLY A 98 -9.27 -0.22 -2.15
N ARG A 99 -9.71 -0.59 -3.35
CA ARG A 99 -9.36 0.10 -4.62
C ARG A 99 -9.72 1.60 -4.59
N GLY A 100 -8.74 2.49 -4.39
CA GLY A 100 -8.92 3.94 -4.60
C GLY A 100 -8.06 4.89 -3.76
N GLU A 101 -7.52 4.46 -2.62
CA GLU A 101 -6.93 5.41 -1.63
C GLU A 101 -5.43 5.20 -1.31
N GLY A 102 -4.75 4.27 -2.01
CA GLY A 102 -3.35 3.90 -1.74
C GLY A 102 -2.34 4.32 -2.79
N ILE A 103 -1.09 4.53 -2.36
CA ILE A 103 0.04 4.74 -3.26
C ILE A 103 0.30 3.42 -3.98
N ARG A 104 0.34 3.46 -5.31
CA ARG A 104 0.68 2.33 -6.17
C ARG A 104 2.00 2.59 -6.86
N VAL A 105 2.87 1.61 -6.81
CA VAL A 105 4.16 1.62 -7.50
C VAL A 105 4.25 0.37 -8.36
N GLU A 106 4.61 0.55 -9.62
CA GLU A 106 4.97 -0.54 -10.53
C GLU A 106 6.33 -0.22 -11.12
N GLN A 107 7.29 -1.13 -10.97
CA GLN A 107 8.62 -1.01 -11.54
C GLN A 107 9.09 -2.36 -12.06
N SER A 108 9.98 -2.34 -13.06
CA SER A 108 10.58 -3.56 -13.58
C SER A 108 12.02 -3.35 -14.06
N ILE A 109 12.80 -4.43 -14.02
CA ILE A 109 14.17 -4.47 -14.53
C ILE A 109 14.47 -5.85 -15.10
N THR A 110 15.38 -5.93 -16.07
CA THR A 110 15.90 -7.22 -16.54
C THR A 110 17.22 -7.54 -15.86
N ILE A 111 17.30 -8.73 -15.25
CA ILE A 111 18.47 -9.26 -14.55
C ILE A 111 18.96 -10.49 -15.32
N ASN A 112 20.27 -10.55 -15.58
CA ASN A 112 20.92 -11.62 -16.33
C ASN A 112 21.15 -12.87 -15.45
N ARG A 113 20.07 -13.36 -14.87
CA ARG A 113 19.98 -14.56 -14.03
C ARG A 113 18.70 -15.34 -14.36
N PRO A 114 18.72 -16.67 -14.20
CA PRO A 114 17.56 -17.50 -14.48
C PRO A 114 16.44 -17.22 -13.43
N PRO A 115 15.15 -17.36 -13.78
CA PRO A 115 14.03 -17.06 -12.88
C PRO A 115 14.10 -17.79 -11.56
N GLU A 116 14.57 -19.04 -11.58
CA GLU A 116 14.68 -19.93 -10.43
C GLU A 116 15.64 -19.34 -9.38
N GLU A 117 16.80 -18.83 -9.79
CA GLU A 117 17.75 -18.19 -8.87
C GLU A 117 17.17 -16.92 -8.22
N LEU A 118 16.44 -16.11 -9.00
CA LEU A 118 15.84 -14.87 -8.53
C LEU A 118 14.66 -15.12 -7.60
N PHE A 119 13.82 -16.10 -7.94
CA PHE A 119 12.69 -16.52 -7.13
C PHE A 119 13.17 -17.04 -5.78
N GLN A 120 14.13 -17.96 -5.75
CA GLN A 120 14.66 -18.52 -4.50
C GLN A 120 15.35 -17.45 -3.64
N PHE A 121 16.11 -16.54 -4.26
CA PHE A 121 16.72 -15.42 -3.55
C PHE A 121 15.67 -14.51 -2.89
N TRP A 122 14.60 -14.18 -3.61
CA TRP A 122 13.52 -13.33 -3.10
C TRP A 122 12.67 -14.05 -2.05
N ARG A 123 12.38 -15.34 -2.25
CA ARG A 123 11.55 -16.15 -1.36
C ARG A 123 12.13 -16.28 0.04
N ASN A 124 13.46 -16.23 0.14
CA ASN A 124 14.14 -15.97 1.39
C ASN A 124 14.03 -14.48 1.74
N LEU A 125 12.91 -14.10 2.36
CA LEU A 125 12.56 -12.70 2.64
C LEU A 125 13.62 -11.96 3.49
N GLU A 126 14.45 -12.67 4.25
CA GLU A 126 15.55 -12.07 5.02
C GLU A 126 16.66 -11.49 4.13
N ASN A 127 16.65 -11.80 2.82
CA ASN A 127 17.52 -11.16 1.84
C ASN A 127 17.05 -9.77 1.43
N LEU A 128 15.77 -9.43 1.59
CA LEU A 128 15.21 -8.17 1.08
C LEU A 128 15.93 -6.91 1.63
N PRO A 129 16.26 -6.81 2.94
CA PRO A 129 17.01 -5.67 3.46
C PRO A 129 18.41 -5.50 2.87
N ARG A 130 18.95 -6.49 2.15
CA ARG A 130 20.28 -6.38 1.49
C ARG A 130 20.27 -5.47 0.26
N PHE A 131 19.09 -5.24 -0.33
CA PHE A 131 18.94 -4.42 -1.53
C PHE A 131 17.77 -3.43 -1.45
N MET A 132 16.90 -3.55 -0.45
CA MET A 132 15.81 -2.62 -0.16
C MET A 132 16.19 -1.68 0.99
N ASP A 133 16.80 -0.53 0.68
CA ASP A 133 17.40 0.38 1.69
C ASP A 133 16.40 0.95 2.70
N HIS A 134 15.11 0.94 2.35
CA HIS A 134 14.01 1.40 3.19
C HIS A 134 13.58 0.39 4.25
N LEU A 135 13.95 -0.88 4.11
CA LEU A 135 13.73 -1.93 5.10
C LEU A 135 14.91 -1.98 6.08
N GLU A 136 14.61 -2.00 7.37
CA GLU A 136 15.62 -2.29 8.39
C GLU A 136 15.79 -3.80 8.58
N SER A 137 14.69 -4.56 8.60
CA SER A 137 14.73 -6.01 8.77
C SER A 137 13.45 -6.68 8.28
N VAL A 138 13.60 -7.91 7.79
CA VAL A 138 12.49 -8.84 7.59
C VAL A 138 12.85 -10.13 8.30
N THR A 139 11.96 -10.63 9.16
CA THR A 139 12.17 -11.84 9.96
C THR A 139 11.03 -12.80 9.72
N VAL A 140 11.36 -14.04 9.34
CA VAL A 140 10.34 -15.09 9.13
C VAL A 140 9.81 -15.55 10.49
N ILE A 141 8.50 -15.56 10.66
CA ILE A 141 7.83 -16.03 11.88
C ILE A 141 7.52 -17.53 11.74
N ASP A 142 6.95 -17.91 10.60
CA ASP A 142 6.60 -19.29 10.23
C ASP A 142 6.55 -19.43 8.69
N GLU A 143 6.10 -20.58 8.18
CA GLU A 143 6.12 -20.90 6.73
C GLU A 143 5.44 -19.87 5.82
N GLY A 144 4.44 -19.15 6.34
CA GLY A 144 3.64 -18.21 5.57
C GLY A 144 3.75 -16.76 6.03
N ARG A 145 4.26 -16.49 7.24
CA ARG A 145 4.23 -15.15 7.84
C ARG A 145 5.62 -14.60 8.16
N SER A 146 5.75 -13.29 8.03
CA SER A 146 6.98 -12.54 8.29
C SER A 146 6.69 -11.21 8.97
N ARG A 147 7.62 -10.77 9.82
CA ARG A 147 7.63 -9.45 10.47
C ARG A 147 8.57 -8.53 9.72
N TRP A 148 8.09 -7.33 9.41
CA TRP A 148 8.81 -6.34 8.62
C TRP A 148 8.98 -5.07 9.44
N VAL A 149 10.17 -4.48 9.37
CA VAL A 149 10.49 -3.19 9.99
C VAL A 149 11.05 -2.29 8.90
N ALA A 150 10.44 -1.12 8.70
CA ALA A 150 10.90 -0.11 7.76
C ALA A 150 11.25 1.21 8.45
N LYS A 151 12.13 1.96 7.79
CA LYS A 151 12.50 3.33 8.17
C LYS A 151 11.32 4.25 7.89
N GLY A 152 10.85 4.92 8.92
CA GLY A 152 9.78 5.92 8.85
C GLY A 152 10.29 7.36 8.81
N PRO A 153 9.36 8.33 8.68
CA PRO A 153 9.67 9.75 8.70
C PRO A 153 10.42 10.18 9.96
N ALA A 154 11.33 11.15 9.81
CA ALA A 154 12.06 11.74 10.94
C ALA A 154 12.79 10.70 11.83
N GLY A 155 13.20 9.57 11.25
CA GLY A 155 13.90 8.49 11.95
C GLY A 155 12.99 7.60 12.81
N SER A 156 11.66 7.68 12.66
CA SER A 156 10.75 6.74 13.29
C SER A 156 10.90 5.34 12.66
N ARG A 157 10.34 4.32 13.32
CA ARG A 157 10.23 2.95 12.78
C ARG A 157 8.78 2.60 12.56
N VAL A 158 8.52 1.79 11.54
CA VAL A 158 7.18 1.29 11.20
C VAL A 158 7.26 -0.22 11.10
N GLU A 159 6.37 -0.91 11.80
CA GLU A 159 6.38 -2.36 11.89
C GLU A 159 5.05 -2.97 11.44
N TRP A 160 5.11 -4.05 10.67
CA TRP A 160 3.92 -4.82 10.32
C TRP A 160 4.23 -6.31 10.18
N THR A 161 3.18 -7.13 10.25
CA THR A 161 3.25 -8.55 9.91
C THR A 161 2.57 -8.77 8.57
N ALA A 162 3.22 -9.53 7.68
CA ALA A 162 2.69 -9.89 6.38
C ALA A 162 2.60 -11.41 6.21
N GLU A 163 1.68 -11.85 5.37
CA GLU A 163 1.55 -13.23 4.90
C GLU A 163 1.77 -13.30 3.39
N ILE A 164 2.41 -14.38 2.92
CA ILE A 164 2.38 -14.77 1.51
C ILE A 164 1.03 -15.42 1.25
N HIS A 165 0.23 -14.84 0.36
CA HIS A 165 -1.14 -15.31 0.09
C HIS A 165 -1.31 -15.93 -1.29
N ASN A 166 -0.32 -15.76 -2.17
CA ASN A 166 -0.25 -16.44 -3.45
C ASN A 166 1.21 -16.61 -3.87
N GLU A 167 1.54 -17.79 -4.36
CA GLU A 167 2.90 -18.16 -4.77
C GLU A 167 2.80 -19.13 -5.95
N ILE A 168 3.55 -18.86 -7.01
CA ILE A 168 3.75 -19.76 -8.14
C ILE A 168 5.26 -19.87 -8.29
N GLU A 169 5.77 -21.09 -8.12
CA GLU A 169 7.20 -21.40 -8.18
C GLU A 169 7.82 -20.78 -9.43
N ASP A 170 8.95 -20.09 -9.24
CA ASP A 170 9.76 -19.42 -10.28
C ASP A 170 9.05 -18.30 -11.08
N GLU A 171 7.80 -17.96 -10.74
CA GLU A 171 6.99 -16.99 -11.49
C GLU A 171 6.45 -15.84 -10.63
N LEU A 172 5.99 -16.10 -9.41
CA LEU A 172 5.23 -15.13 -8.62
C LEU A 172 5.36 -15.35 -7.11
N ILE A 173 5.62 -14.27 -6.38
CA ILE A 173 5.42 -14.21 -4.93
C ILE A 173 4.55 -12.99 -4.63
N ALA A 174 3.41 -13.19 -3.96
CA ALA A 174 2.50 -12.12 -3.58
C ALA A 174 2.19 -12.16 -2.09
N TRP A 175 2.33 -11.01 -1.43
CA TRP A 175 2.18 -10.85 0.00
C TRP A 175 1.20 -9.74 0.36
N ARG A 176 0.71 -9.77 1.59
CA ARG A 176 -0.14 -8.74 2.17
C ARG A 176 0.03 -8.64 3.67
N SER A 177 -0.11 -7.45 4.23
CA SER A 177 -0.17 -7.23 5.67
C SER A 177 -1.39 -7.94 6.28
N LEU A 178 -1.25 -8.37 7.54
CA LEU A 178 -2.36 -8.89 8.34
C LEU A 178 -3.27 -7.75 8.81
N SER A 179 -4.54 -8.07 9.07
CA SER A 179 -5.50 -7.11 9.61
C SER A 179 -5.03 -6.52 10.94
N GLY A 180 -5.17 -5.20 11.09
CA GLY A 180 -4.72 -4.48 12.29
C GLY A 180 -3.23 -4.17 12.33
N SER A 181 -2.49 -4.41 11.24
CA SER A 181 -1.12 -3.91 11.09
C SER A 181 -1.07 -2.38 11.07
N GLU A 182 0.05 -1.78 11.51
CA GLU A 182 0.22 -0.32 11.50
C GLU A 182 0.17 0.28 10.09
N VAL A 183 0.49 -0.54 9.08
CA VAL A 183 0.42 -0.19 7.67
C VAL A 183 -0.29 -1.30 6.89
N ASP A 184 -1.30 -0.90 6.12
CA ASP A 184 -1.88 -1.73 5.10
C ASP A 184 -0.96 -1.73 3.87
N ASN A 185 -0.34 -2.88 3.62
CA ASN A 185 0.62 -3.10 2.54
C ASN A 185 0.24 -4.37 1.78
N ALA A 186 0.32 -4.33 0.46
CA ALA A 186 0.32 -5.51 -0.39
C ALA A 186 1.30 -5.34 -1.53
N GLY A 187 1.91 -6.43 -1.96
CA GLY A 187 2.77 -6.41 -3.12
C GLY A 187 2.85 -7.75 -3.81
N SER A 188 3.39 -7.72 -5.02
CA SER A 188 3.80 -8.90 -5.74
C SER A 188 5.11 -8.64 -6.47
N VAL A 189 5.89 -9.70 -6.60
CA VAL A 189 7.02 -9.77 -7.53
C VAL A 189 6.73 -10.85 -8.56
N HIS A 190 6.93 -10.51 -9.83
CA HIS A 190 6.80 -11.41 -10.95
C HIS A 190 8.16 -11.63 -11.59
N PHE A 191 8.42 -12.87 -11.96
CA PHE A 191 9.62 -13.30 -12.66
C PHE A 191 9.18 -13.82 -14.03
N THR A 192 9.63 -13.17 -15.10
CA THR A 192 9.26 -13.56 -16.47
C THR A 192 10.52 -13.73 -17.31
N PRO A 193 10.76 -14.88 -17.94
CA PRO A 193 11.89 -15.06 -18.86
C PRO A 193 11.95 -13.96 -19.92
N ALA A 194 13.13 -13.37 -20.11
CA ALA A 194 13.37 -12.26 -21.02
C ALA A 194 14.77 -12.34 -21.65
N GLY A 195 14.85 -12.95 -22.85
CA GLY A 195 16.12 -13.12 -23.55
C GLY A 195 17.07 -14.06 -22.79
N GLN A 196 18.25 -13.55 -22.42
CA GLN A 196 19.25 -14.31 -21.65
C GLN A 196 19.07 -14.17 -20.12
N GLY A 197 18.03 -13.50 -19.67
CA GLY A 197 17.77 -13.28 -18.24
C GLY A 197 16.28 -13.29 -17.93
N THR A 198 15.93 -12.56 -16.88
CA THR A 198 14.57 -12.51 -16.32
C THR A 198 14.15 -11.06 -16.12
N GLN A 199 12.96 -10.71 -16.61
CA GLN A 199 12.29 -9.48 -16.19
C GLN A 199 11.71 -9.71 -14.79
N VAL A 200 12.24 -8.96 -13.83
CA VAL A 200 11.67 -8.86 -12.49
C VAL A 200 10.75 -7.65 -12.47
N ARG A 201 9.47 -7.86 -12.14
CA ARG A 201 8.47 -6.79 -12.03
C ARG A 201 7.88 -6.78 -10.64
N VAL A 202 7.92 -5.62 -9.99
CA VAL A 202 7.37 -5.41 -8.65
C VAL A 202 6.16 -4.51 -8.74
N LEU A 203 5.07 -4.96 -8.14
CA LEU A 203 3.87 -4.16 -7.90
C LEU A 203 3.74 -4.00 -6.39
N LEU A 204 3.67 -2.76 -5.93
CA LEU A 204 3.55 -2.42 -4.54
C LEU A 204 2.36 -1.50 -4.35
N ARG A 205 1.62 -1.76 -3.28
CA ARG A 205 0.53 -0.91 -2.84
C ARG A 205 0.58 -0.76 -1.34
N TYR A 206 0.55 0.48 -0.87
CA TYR A 206 0.46 0.76 0.55
C TYR A 206 -0.38 1.99 0.83
N ASP A 207 -1.01 1.99 1.99
CA ASP A 207 -1.76 3.12 2.53
C ASP A 207 -0.95 3.70 3.70
N PRO A 208 -0.37 4.92 3.56
CA PRO A 208 0.36 5.52 4.66
C PRO A 208 -0.57 5.75 5.87
N PRO A 209 -0.07 5.62 7.11
CA PRO A 209 -0.90 5.70 8.30
C PRO A 209 -1.66 7.03 8.40
N ALA A 210 -2.95 6.96 8.75
CA ALA A 210 -3.82 8.13 8.80
C ALA A 210 -3.42 9.14 9.90
N GLY A 211 -3.66 10.44 9.66
CA GLY A 211 -3.45 11.51 10.64
C GLY A 211 -2.27 12.43 10.32
N ALA A 212 -1.78 13.17 11.33
CA ALA A 212 -0.70 14.16 11.16
C ALA A 212 0.59 13.54 10.61
N LEU A 213 0.86 12.26 10.92
CA LEU A 213 1.99 11.49 10.38
C LEU A 213 1.83 11.26 8.87
N GLY A 214 0.68 10.76 8.41
CA GLY A 214 0.41 10.54 6.98
C GLY A 214 0.43 11.82 6.15
N ALA A 215 -0.05 12.94 6.70
CA ALA A 215 0.03 14.24 6.04
C ALA A 215 1.47 14.79 5.93
N ALA A 216 2.33 14.46 6.89
CA ALA A 216 3.76 14.78 6.85
C ALA A 216 4.53 13.82 5.92
N VAL A 217 4.21 12.52 5.92
CA VAL A 217 4.75 11.52 4.97
C VAL A 217 4.45 11.93 3.54
N ALA A 218 3.19 12.27 3.24
CA ALA A 218 2.77 12.69 1.91
C ALA A 218 3.46 13.99 1.44
N LYS A 219 3.87 14.87 2.38
CA LYS A 219 4.57 16.13 2.09
C LYS A 219 6.10 16.01 2.02
N LEU A 220 6.70 15.07 2.75
CA LEU A 220 8.15 14.84 2.83
C LEU A 220 8.65 13.76 1.86
N PHE A 221 7.83 12.74 1.60
CA PHE A 221 8.10 11.59 0.72
C PHE A 221 7.23 11.61 -0.55
N GLY A 222 6.59 12.76 -0.84
CA GLY A 222 5.81 12.98 -2.06
C GLY A 222 6.65 12.93 -3.35
N GLU A 223 7.96 12.82 -3.23
CA GLU A 223 8.93 12.58 -4.30
C GLU A 223 9.77 11.37 -3.86
N GLU A 224 9.76 10.18 -4.44
CA GLU A 224 9.00 9.60 -5.53
C GLU A 224 9.04 8.07 -5.24
N PRO A 225 7.99 7.45 -4.64
CA PRO A 225 8.02 6.04 -4.25
C PRO A 225 8.39 5.10 -5.40
N SER A 226 8.13 5.54 -6.63
CA SER A 226 8.53 4.91 -7.87
C SER A 226 10.06 4.84 -8.05
N GLN A 227 10.78 5.91 -7.75
CA GLN A 227 12.25 5.95 -7.83
C GLN A 227 12.86 5.02 -6.79
N GLN A 228 12.36 5.01 -5.56
CA GLN A 228 12.90 4.15 -4.51
C GLN A 228 12.84 2.67 -4.89
N VAL A 229 11.68 2.20 -5.37
CA VAL A 229 11.54 0.81 -5.84
C VAL A 229 12.40 0.55 -7.09
N ALA A 230 12.54 1.53 -7.99
CA ALA A 230 13.44 1.39 -9.13
C ALA A 230 14.92 1.26 -8.71
N GLU A 231 15.34 1.99 -7.68
CA GLU A 231 16.69 1.88 -7.10
C GLU A 231 16.90 0.56 -6.38
N ASP A 232 15.91 0.08 -5.61
CA ASP A 232 15.95 -1.23 -4.97
C ASP A 232 16.14 -2.34 -6.03
N LEU A 233 15.42 -2.26 -7.15
CA LEU A 233 15.57 -3.20 -8.27
C LEU A 233 16.95 -3.11 -8.95
N ARG A 234 17.55 -1.91 -9.02
CA ARG A 234 18.94 -1.76 -9.51
C ARG A 234 19.95 -2.38 -8.55
N ARG A 235 19.77 -2.21 -7.23
CA ARG A 235 20.60 -2.88 -6.21
C ARG A 235 20.45 -4.39 -6.27
N LEU A 236 19.22 -4.90 -6.45
CA LEU A 236 18.98 -6.33 -6.65
C LEU A 236 19.76 -6.86 -7.85
N LYS A 237 19.68 -6.16 -8.99
CA LYS A 237 20.47 -6.52 -10.19
C LYS A 237 21.96 -6.60 -9.87
N GLN A 238 22.51 -5.64 -9.13
CA GLN A 238 23.91 -5.66 -8.73
C GLN A 238 24.25 -6.84 -7.82
N VAL A 239 23.44 -7.10 -6.78
CA VAL A 239 23.62 -8.25 -5.87
C VAL A 239 23.63 -9.56 -6.66
N MET A 240 22.67 -9.74 -7.56
CA MET A 240 22.49 -10.98 -8.29
C MET A 240 23.52 -11.18 -9.42
N GLU A 241 23.95 -10.11 -10.09
CA GLU A 241 24.91 -10.22 -11.19
C GLU A 241 26.37 -10.20 -10.73
N ALA A 242 26.69 -9.39 -9.72
CA ALA A 242 28.07 -9.17 -9.27
C ALA A 242 28.44 -9.90 -7.96
N GLY A 243 27.48 -10.41 -7.21
CA GLY A 243 27.72 -11.20 -5.99
C GLY A 243 27.96 -10.42 -4.70
N GLU A 244 28.36 -9.13 -4.73
CA GLU A 244 28.55 -8.30 -3.53
C GLU A 244 28.26 -6.80 -3.81
N VAL A 245 27.48 -6.15 -2.94
CA VAL A 245 27.38 -4.68 -2.90
C VAL A 245 28.60 -4.16 -2.14
N ALA A 246 29.43 -3.37 -2.82
CA ALA A 246 30.55 -2.67 -2.21
C ALA A 246 30.07 -1.76 -1.07
N THR A 247 30.12 -2.24 0.16
CA THR A 247 30.07 -1.39 1.35
C THR A 247 31.45 -0.77 1.49
N THR A 248 31.64 0.43 0.96
CA THR A 248 32.84 1.22 1.26
C THR A 248 32.78 1.64 2.73
N SER A 249 33.25 0.77 3.61
CA SER A 249 33.61 1.14 4.98
C SER A 249 34.85 2.03 4.89
N PHE A 250 34.67 3.33 5.05
CA PHE A 250 35.79 4.23 5.32
C PHE A 250 36.33 3.87 6.70
N ALA A 251 37.38 3.06 6.73
CA ALA A 251 38.23 2.91 7.89
C ALA A 251 38.90 4.26 8.16
N ASP A 252 38.46 4.94 9.22
CA ASP A 252 39.12 6.11 9.79
C ASP A 252 40.51 5.67 10.28
N GLY A 253 41.52 6.03 9.49
CA GLY A 253 42.92 5.88 9.86
C GLY A 253 43.30 6.98 10.84
N ARG A 254 43.68 6.60 12.05
CA ARG A 254 44.57 7.42 12.89
C ARG A 254 45.67 6.56 13.48
N LEU A 255 46.88 6.89 13.05
CA LEU A 255 48.13 6.71 13.80
C LEU A 255 48.14 7.64 15.01
#